data_AF-A0AAD8T9Y3-F1
#
_entry.id   AF-A0AAD8T9Y3-F1
#
_cell.length_a   1.000
_cell.length_b   1.000
_cell.length_c   1.000
_cell.angle_alpha   90.00
_cell.angle_beta   90.00
_cell.angle_gamma   90.00
#
_symmetry.space_group_name_H-M   'P 1'
#
loop_
_entity.id
_entity.type
_entity.pdbx_description
1 polymer ?
#
loop_
_entity_poly.entity_id
_entity_poly.type
_entity_poly.pdbx_seq_one_letter_code
_entity_poly.pdbx_strand_id
1 'polypeptide(L)'
;MFGSMMPEWELKLKKAAGNVEIEMSSQFDELVAGVISGVVFQGDHRAASGIHLAQELQLLVLSSIFKFLSHIPGFRYLPTKGNLKMRKLQKQLRDILANTVKNRVAAKDTAGYGNDMFGVLLEGCIAEKGQNLLKSMDEIIEECKTFYLARHETTLQLLTWTTFLSSTYPKWREKLREEVLRECGKEIPVSGTLNKLKLVSMFILETLRFIAPSRKSRGKRAWISSSAASRCPKVRTG
;
A
#
# COMPACT_ATOMS: atom_id res chain seq x y z
N MET A 1 -11.33 -7.23 -7.82
CA MET A 1 -10.36 -7.76 -6.84
C MET A 1 -10.49 -7.15 -5.45
N PHE A 2 -10.98 -5.91 -5.27
CA PHE A 2 -11.11 -5.24 -3.95
C PHE A 2 -12.04 -5.90 -2.90
N GLY A 3 -12.73 -6.99 -3.24
CA GLY A 3 -13.78 -7.61 -2.41
C GLY A 3 -13.51 -9.03 -1.93
N SER A 4 -12.33 -9.62 -2.16
CA SER A 4 -12.06 -11.03 -1.82
C SER A 4 -11.65 -11.27 -0.36
N MET A 5 -11.06 -10.27 0.31
CA MET A 5 -10.56 -10.41 1.68
C MET A 5 -11.68 -10.72 2.69
N MET A 6 -12.81 -10.01 2.60
CA MET A 6 -13.92 -10.17 3.55
C MET A 6 -14.59 -11.56 3.47
N PRO A 7 -14.95 -12.09 2.29
CA PRO A 7 -15.43 -13.47 2.14
C PRO A 7 -14.45 -14.53 2.67
N GLU A 8 -13.15 -14.33 2.48
CA GLU A 8 -12.14 -15.26 3.00
C GLU A 8 -12.12 -15.28 4.53
N TRP A 9 -12.23 -14.11 5.15
CA TRP A 9 -12.31 -13.98 6.61
C TRP A 9 -13.59 -14.63 7.15
N GLU A 10 -14.73 -14.44 6.47
CA GLU A 10 -15.98 -15.11 6.83
C GLU A 10 -15.87 -16.63 6.75
N LEU A 11 -15.22 -17.16 5.71
CA LEU A 11 -14.98 -18.59 5.56
C LEU A 11 -14.09 -19.12 6.69
N LYS A 12 -13.03 -18.40 7.04
CA LYS A 12 -12.13 -18.74 8.16
C LYS A 12 -12.89 -18.74 9.49
N LEU A 13 -13.75 -17.75 9.73
CA LEU A 13 -14.59 -17.66 10.93
C LEU A 13 -15.59 -18.83 11.03
N LYS A 14 -16.26 -19.16 9.92
CA LYS A 14 -17.20 -20.30 9.86
C LYS A 14 -16.49 -21.63 10.16
N LYS A 15 -15.26 -21.81 9.67
CA LYS A 15 -14.45 -23.02 9.92
C LYS A 15 -13.94 -23.11 11.36
N ALA A 16 -13.60 -21.99 12.00
CA ALA A 16 -13.01 -21.97 13.33
C ALA A 16 -14.02 -21.95 14.49
N ALA A 17 -15.34 -21.94 14.20
CA ALA A 17 -16.42 -21.98 15.18
C ALA A 17 -16.31 -20.95 16.33
N GLY A 18 -15.76 -19.75 16.08
CA GLY A 18 -15.73 -18.68 17.08
C GLY A 18 -14.71 -17.58 16.81
N ASN A 19 -13.43 -17.85 17.09
CA ASN A 19 -12.37 -16.85 17.08
C ASN A 19 -11.24 -17.25 16.12
N VAL A 20 -10.81 -16.32 15.28
CA VAL A 20 -9.65 -16.48 14.40
C VAL A 20 -8.65 -15.36 14.68
N GLU A 21 -7.39 -15.74 14.85
CA GLU A 21 -6.28 -14.80 14.89
C GLU A 21 -5.84 -14.49 13.46
N ILE A 22 -5.87 -13.22 13.07
CA ILE A 22 -5.44 -12.77 11.74
C ILE A 22 -4.28 -11.80 11.87
N GLU A 23 -3.21 -12.05 11.13
CA GLU A 23 -2.12 -11.10 10.96
C GLU A 23 -2.54 -10.01 9.96
N MET A 24 -2.86 -8.83 10.48
CA MET A 24 -3.46 -7.74 9.69
C MET A 24 -2.52 -7.20 8.62
N SER A 25 -1.22 -7.13 8.90
CA SER A 25 -0.23 -6.62 7.93
C SER A 25 -0.18 -7.45 6.66
N SER A 26 -0.29 -8.78 6.74
CA SER A 26 -0.27 -9.63 5.55
C SER A 26 -1.54 -9.47 4.71
N GLN A 27 -2.69 -9.25 5.34
CA GLN A 27 -3.97 -9.11 4.64
C GLN A 27 -4.10 -7.76 3.94
N PHE A 28 -3.63 -6.70 4.59
CA PHE A 28 -3.67 -5.35 4.02
C PHE A 28 -2.60 -5.12 2.96
N ASP A 29 -1.55 -5.93 2.88
CA ASP A 29 -0.49 -5.79 1.88
C ASP A 29 -1.06 -5.85 0.45
N GLU A 30 -1.78 -6.93 0.13
CA GLU A 30 -2.40 -7.10 -1.19
C GLU A 30 -3.46 -6.02 -1.48
N LEU A 31 -4.25 -5.66 -0.47
CA LEU A 31 -5.29 -4.63 -0.60
C LEU A 31 -4.67 -3.26 -0.93
N VAL A 32 -3.68 -2.84 -0.15
CA VAL A 32 -3.00 -1.54 -0.34
C VAL A 32 -2.26 -1.52 -1.66
N ALA A 33 -1.56 -2.60 -2.00
CA ALA A 33 -0.90 -2.75 -3.29
C ALA A 33 -1.86 -2.61 -4.46
N GLY A 34 -3.03 -3.26 -4.38
CA GLY A 34 -4.08 -3.17 -5.38
C GLY A 34 -4.68 -1.76 -5.50
N VAL A 35 -4.97 -1.09 -4.38
CA VAL A 35 -5.59 0.25 -4.39
C VAL A 35 -4.62 1.26 -5.00
N ILE A 36 -3.38 1.29 -4.51
CA ILE A 36 -2.38 2.25 -4.99
C ILE A 36 -2.04 1.96 -6.44
N SER A 37 -1.91 0.70 -6.84
CA SER A 37 -1.68 0.38 -8.25
C SER A 37 -2.86 0.77 -9.15
N GLY A 38 -4.09 0.68 -8.67
CA GLY A 38 -5.27 1.16 -9.38
C GLY A 38 -5.22 2.67 -9.61
N VAL A 39 -4.78 3.43 -8.61
CA VAL A 39 -4.65 4.89 -8.68
C VAL A 39 -3.44 5.33 -9.54
N VAL A 40 -2.32 4.61 -9.45
CA VAL A 40 -1.08 4.99 -10.15
C VAL A 40 -1.07 4.53 -11.61
N PHE A 41 -1.64 3.36 -11.92
CA PHE A 41 -1.56 2.76 -13.27
C PHE A 41 -2.91 2.33 -13.87
N GLN A 42 -4.02 2.78 -13.30
CA GLN A 42 -5.37 2.45 -13.79
C GLN A 42 -5.66 0.94 -13.88
N GLY A 43 -5.05 0.14 -12.99
CA GLY A 43 -5.30 -1.30 -12.92
C GLY A 43 -4.45 -2.17 -13.87
N ASP A 44 -3.39 -1.62 -14.50
CA ASP A 44 -2.40 -2.45 -15.20
C ASP A 44 -1.64 -3.33 -14.19
N HIS A 45 -2.08 -4.58 -14.07
CA HIS A 45 -1.52 -5.56 -13.14
C HIS A 45 -0.04 -5.88 -13.42
N ARG A 46 0.44 -5.67 -14.67
CA ARG A 46 1.86 -5.88 -15.01
C ARG A 46 2.72 -4.76 -14.44
N ALA A 47 2.28 -3.51 -14.56
CA ALA A 47 2.94 -2.36 -13.92
C ALA A 47 2.90 -2.47 -12.39
N ALA A 48 1.77 -2.92 -11.83
CA ALA A 48 1.60 -3.23 -10.40
C ALA A 48 2.64 -4.22 -9.88
N SER A 49 2.82 -5.32 -10.61
CA SER A 49 3.76 -6.40 -10.28
C SER A 49 5.20 -5.92 -10.30
N GLY A 50 5.53 -5.00 -11.23
CA GLY A 50 6.83 -4.32 -11.26
C GLY A 50 7.11 -3.59 -9.95
N ILE A 51 6.12 -2.92 -9.39
CA ILE A 51 6.29 -2.18 -8.14
C ILE A 51 6.41 -3.08 -6.91
N HIS A 52 5.80 -4.26 -6.88
CA HIS A 52 6.09 -5.24 -5.82
C HIS A 52 7.59 -5.58 -5.78
N LEU A 53 8.24 -5.68 -6.96
CA LEU A 53 9.70 -5.82 -7.05
C LEU A 53 10.42 -4.57 -6.52
N ALA A 54 9.83 -3.38 -6.68
CA ALA A 54 10.35 -2.13 -6.11
C ALA A 54 10.30 -2.08 -4.57
N GLN A 55 9.31 -2.72 -3.96
CA GLN A 55 9.25 -2.86 -2.49
C GLN A 55 10.35 -3.78 -1.98
N GLU A 56 10.55 -4.93 -2.64
CA GLU A 56 11.68 -5.81 -2.33
C GLU A 56 13.01 -5.07 -2.46
N LEU A 57 13.15 -4.23 -3.49
CA LEU A 57 14.33 -3.38 -3.67
C LEU A 57 14.53 -2.42 -2.49
N GLN A 58 13.49 -1.73 -2.04
CA GLN A 58 13.60 -0.78 -0.94
C GLN A 58 13.98 -1.47 0.38
N LEU A 59 13.45 -2.66 0.65
CA LEU A 59 13.85 -3.46 1.81
C LEU A 59 15.31 -3.93 1.72
N LEU A 60 15.76 -4.33 0.53
CA LEU A 60 17.16 -4.67 0.30
C LEU A 60 18.08 -3.46 0.46
N VAL A 61 17.68 -2.29 -0.03
CA VAL A 61 18.43 -1.03 0.14
C VAL A 61 18.48 -0.63 1.61
N LEU A 62 17.34 -0.61 2.31
CA LEU A 62 17.25 -0.27 3.72
C LEU A 62 18.09 -1.21 4.59
N SER A 63 17.96 -2.52 4.40
CA SER A 63 18.78 -3.52 5.09
C SER A 63 20.26 -3.44 4.74
N SER A 64 20.61 -2.85 3.59
CA SER A 64 21.99 -2.61 3.19
C SER A 64 22.55 -1.31 3.78
N ILE A 65 21.74 -0.25 3.93
CA ILE A 65 22.13 1.01 4.60
C ILE A 65 22.57 0.75 6.05
N PHE A 66 21.96 -0.22 6.72
CA PHE A 66 22.35 -0.62 8.08
C PHE A 66 23.62 -1.49 8.14
N LYS A 67 24.17 -1.93 7.00
CA LYS A 67 25.42 -2.68 6.98
C LYS A 67 26.57 -1.70 6.90
N PHE A 68 27.53 -1.81 7.82
CA PHE A 68 28.77 -1.04 7.82
C PHE A 68 29.45 -0.97 6.42
N LEU A 69 29.35 -2.05 5.65
CA LEU A 69 29.86 -2.17 4.29
C LEU A 69 29.26 -1.19 3.27
N SER A 70 28.04 -0.66 3.47
CA SER A 70 27.44 0.31 2.55
C SER A 70 28.04 1.71 2.63
N HIS A 71 28.80 2.00 3.70
CA HIS A 71 29.56 3.25 3.84
C HIS A 71 30.82 3.28 2.98
N ILE A 72 31.25 2.12 2.44
CA ILE A 72 32.44 2.03 1.58
C ILE A 72 32.04 2.41 0.15
N PRO A 73 32.60 3.51 -0.41
CA PRO A 73 32.40 3.85 -1.82
C PRO A 73 32.81 2.66 -2.69
N GLY A 74 31.96 2.25 -3.62
CA GLY A 74 32.25 1.12 -4.49
C GLY A 74 31.58 -0.21 -4.11
N PHE A 75 31.13 -0.39 -2.86
CA PHE A 75 30.56 -1.67 -2.39
C PHE A 75 29.30 -2.09 -3.18
N ARG A 76 28.53 -1.14 -3.69
CA ARG A 76 27.36 -1.40 -4.56
C ARG A 76 27.74 -2.03 -5.91
N TYR A 77 28.98 -1.86 -6.36
CA TYR A 77 29.47 -2.42 -7.62
C TYR A 77 29.99 -3.85 -7.49
N LEU A 78 30.23 -4.34 -6.27
CA LEU A 78 30.68 -5.71 -6.03
C LEU A 78 29.57 -6.73 -6.37
N PRO A 79 29.92 -7.88 -6.97
CA PRO A 79 28.97 -8.93 -7.35
C PRO A 79 28.52 -9.79 -6.15
N THR A 80 28.01 -9.15 -5.09
CA THR A 80 27.42 -9.87 -3.95
C THR A 80 26.02 -10.37 -4.31
N LYS A 81 25.55 -11.45 -3.66
CA LYS A 81 24.18 -11.97 -3.88
C LYS A 81 23.10 -10.89 -3.73
N GLY A 82 23.25 -10.01 -2.74
CA GLY A 82 22.35 -8.88 -2.51
C GLY A 82 22.40 -7.84 -3.63
N ASN A 83 23.60 -7.42 -4.06
CA ASN A 83 23.77 -6.45 -5.14
C ASN A 83 23.28 -7.00 -6.50
N LEU A 84 23.51 -8.29 -6.78
CA LEU A 84 23.02 -8.95 -7.99
C LEU A 84 21.49 -9.04 -8.00
N LYS A 85 20.89 -9.43 -6.88
CA LYS A 85 19.42 -9.43 -6.73
C LYS A 85 18.87 -8.02 -6.93
N MET A 86 19.49 -7.01 -6.33
CA MET A 86 19.11 -5.60 -6.50
C MET A 86 19.20 -5.16 -7.96
N ARG A 87 20.29 -5.44 -8.67
CA ARG A 87 20.42 -5.11 -10.11
C ARG A 87 19.36 -5.80 -10.95
N LYS A 88 19.08 -7.08 -10.70
CA LYS A 88 18.06 -7.84 -11.43
C LYS A 88 16.68 -7.22 -11.25
N LEU A 89 16.29 -6.94 -10.00
CA LEU A 89 15.00 -6.33 -9.70
C LEU A 89 14.89 -4.91 -10.28
N GLN A 90 15.96 -4.10 -10.21
CA GLN A 90 15.97 -2.75 -10.81
C GLN A 90 15.77 -2.82 -12.32
N LYS A 91 16.43 -3.78 -12.99
CA LYS A 91 16.27 -3.98 -14.42
C LYS A 91 14.85 -4.40 -14.78
N GLN A 92 14.28 -5.38 -14.06
CA GLN A 92 12.91 -5.85 -14.30
C GLN A 92 11.87 -4.72 -14.12
N LEU A 93 12.02 -3.92 -13.06
CA LEU A 93 11.15 -2.77 -12.82
C LEU A 93 11.24 -1.74 -13.96
N ARG A 94 12.47 -1.42 -14.39
CA ARG A 94 12.69 -0.50 -15.52
C ARG A 94 12.06 -1.02 -16.80
N ASP A 95 12.23 -2.31 -17.12
CA ASP A 95 11.70 -2.93 -18.33
C ASP A 95 10.17 -2.89 -18.35
N ILE A 96 9.52 -3.20 -17.23
CA ILE A 96 8.05 -3.15 -17.08
C ILE A 96 7.54 -1.72 -17.31
N LEU A 97 8.10 -0.74 -16.60
CA LEU A 97 7.62 0.63 -16.69
C LEU A 97 7.94 1.28 -18.04
N ALA A 98 9.10 0.99 -18.63
CA ALA A 98 9.44 1.45 -19.98
C ALA A 98 8.45 0.90 -21.02
N ASN A 99 8.02 -0.36 -20.89
CA ASN A 99 6.98 -0.93 -21.75
C ASN A 99 5.62 -0.23 -21.53
N THR A 100 5.24 0.06 -20.29
CA THR A 100 4.01 0.82 -19.98
C THR A 100 4.04 2.21 -20.62
N VAL A 101 5.16 2.95 -20.55
CA VAL A 101 5.31 4.24 -21.23
C VAL A 101 5.16 4.08 -22.75
N LYS A 102 5.91 3.15 -23.36
CA LYS A 102 5.86 2.92 -24.81
C LYS A 102 4.44 2.66 -25.29
N ASN A 103 3.69 1.82 -24.56
CA ASN A 103 2.30 1.50 -24.90
C ASN A 103 1.41 2.74 -24.83
N ARG A 104 1.58 3.61 -23.82
CA ARG A 104 0.79 4.84 -23.65
C ARG A 104 1.14 5.92 -24.66
N VAL A 105 2.42 6.06 -25.01
CA VAL A 105 2.86 6.97 -26.07
C VAL A 105 2.33 6.53 -27.43
N ALA A 106 2.34 5.22 -27.71
CA ALA A 106 1.77 4.68 -28.95
C ALA A 106 0.23 4.82 -29.01
N ALA A 107 -0.45 4.77 -27.86
CA ALA A 107 -1.89 4.94 -27.75
C ALA A 107 -2.34 6.40 -27.56
N LYS A 108 -1.42 7.38 -27.67
CA LYS A 108 -1.70 8.80 -27.43
C LYS A 108 -2.92 9.29 -28.21
N ASP A 109 -2.99 8.96 -29.50
CA ASP A 109 -4.01 9.51 -30.40
C ASP A 109 -5.39 8.86 -30.19
N THR A 110 -5.47 7.71 -29.51
CA THR A 110 -6.72 6.96 -29.30
C THR A 110 -7.22 7.02 -27.86
N ALA A 111 -6.34 6.98 -26.87
CA ALA A 111 -6.68 6.91 -25.45
C ALA A 111 -5.98 7.97 -24.58
N GLY A 112 -5.17 8.84 -25.19
CA GLY A 112 -4.30 9.76 -24.45
C GLY A 112 -3.23 9.05 -23.63
N TYR A 113 -2.63 9.75 -22.66
CA TYR A 113 -1.61 9.19 -21.76
C TYR A 113 -2.20 8.45 -20.54
N GLY A 114 -3.53 8.43 -20.41
CA GLY A 114 -4.27 7.92 -19.26
C GLY A 114 -4.58 9.01 -18.23
N ASN A 115 -5.68 8.85 -17.49
CA ASN A 115 -6.11 9.80 -16.44
C ASN A 115 -5.60 9.41 -15.04
N ASP A 116 -4.66 8.47 -14.97
CA ASP A 116 -4.00 8.11 -13.72
C ASP A 116 -2.78 9.00 -13.45
N MET A 117 -2.21 8.88 -12.26
CA MET A 117 -1.03 9.66 -11.88
C MET A 117 0.12 9.53 -12.88
N PHE A 118 0.35 8.33 -13.41
CA PHE A 118 1.42 8.08 -14.36
C PHE A 118 1.19 8.83 -15.67
N GLY A 119 -0.06 8.85 -16.15
CA GLY A 119 -0.47 9.61 -17.34
C GLY A 119 -0.30 11.12 -17.17
N VAL A 120 -0.70 11.66 -16.02
CA VAL A 120 -0.54 13.09 -15.70
C VAL A 120 0.94 13.50 -15.65
N LEU A 121 1.80 12.70 -15.01
CA LEU A 121 3.24 12.95 -14.96
C LEU A 121 3.89 12.86 -16.35
N LEU A 122 3.45 11.89 -17.16
CA LEU A 122 3.92 11.71 -18.52
C LEU A 122 3.54 12.90 -19.41
N GLU A 123 2.31 13.38 -19.30
CA GLU A 123 1.81 14.54 -20.07
C GLU A 123 2.58 15.82 -19.72
N GLY A 124 2.78 16.11 -18.43
CA GLY A 124 3.55 17.28 -17.99
C GLY A 124 5.01 17.24 -18.46
N CYS A 125 5.65 16.07 -18.38
CA CYS A 125 7.03 15.91 -18.84
C CYS A 125 7.19 16.10 -20.35
N ILE A 126 6.22 15.61 -21.14
CA ILE A 126 6.23 15.77 -22.60
C ILE A 126 6.03 17.24 -22.99
N ALA A 127 5.16 17.95 -22.27
CA ALA A 127 4.91 19.37 -22.49
C ALA A 127 6.15 20.25 -22.21
N GLU A 128 6.92 19.94 -21.16
CA GLU A 128 8.10 20.74 -20.78
C GLU A 128 9.37 20.41 -21.56
N LYS A 129 9.64 19.12 -21.85
CA LYS A 129 10.97 18.67 -22.31
C LYS A 129 11.03 18.24 -23.78
N GLY A 130 9.91 18.21 -24.51
CA GLY A 130 9.87 17.85 -25.93
C GLY A 130 10.54 16.49 -26.21
N GLN A 131 11.60 16.46 -27.04
CA GLN A 131 12.31 15.24 -27.46
C GLN A 131 13.34 14.68 -26.45
N ASN A 132 13.64 15.35 -25.33
CA ASN A 132 14.50 14.81 -24.25
C ASN A 132 13.78 13.75 -23.38
N LEU A 133 12.93 12.96 -24.02
CA LEU A 133 12.02 11.98 -23.42
C LEU A 133 12.76 10.88 -22.67
N LEU A 134 13.88 10.36 -23.17
CA LEU A 134 14.57 9.23 -22.54
C LEU A 134 15.13 9.55 -21.15
N LYS A 135 15.68 10.74 -20.94
CA LYS A 135 16.15 11.17 -19.61
C LYS A 135 14.97 11.47 -18.68
N SER A 136 13.90 12.05 -19.23
CA SER A 136 12.65 12.27 -18.50
C SER A 136 11.96 10.96 -18.09
N MET A 137 12.09 9.89 -18.88
CA MET A 137 11.46 8.60 -18.60
C MET A 137 12.05 7.93 -17.36
N ASP A 138 13.37 7.93 -17.22
CA ASP A 138 14.03 7.40 -16.02
C ASP A 138 13.63 8.21 -14.77
N GLU A 139 13.49 9.53 -14.90
CA GLU A 139 13.02 10.41 -13.82
C GLU A 139 11.56 10.10 -13.43
N ILE A 140 10.63 10.01 -14.40
CA ILE A 140 9.22 9.65 -14.16
C ILE A 140 9.11 8.28 -13.48
N ILE A 141 9.92 7.31 -13.93
CA ILE A 141 9.94 5.96 -13.37
C ILE A 141 10.35 5.98 -11.90
N GLU A 142 11.43 6.69 -11.55
CA GLU A 142 11.88 6.79 -10.17
C GLU A 142 10.91 7.60 -9.29
N GLU A 143 10.25 8.63 -9.83
CA GLU A 143 9.20 9.39 -9.12
C GLU A 143 7.98 8.52 -8.81
N CYS A 144 7.43 7.81 -9.80
CA CYS A 144 6.28 6.92 -9.61
C CYS A 144 6.57 5.79 -8.63
N LYS A 145 7.78 5.23 -8.71
CA LYS A 145 8.27 4.23 -7.76
C LYS A 145 8.34 4.80 -6.34
N THR A 146 8.94 5.97 -6.17
CA THR A 146 9.06 6.63 -4.86
C THR A 146 7.69 6.93 -4.26
N PHE A 147 6.78 7.48 -5.06
CA PHE A 147 5.42 7.77 -4.64
C PHE A 147 4.66 6.53 -4.19
N TYR A 148 4.69 5.45 -4.97
CA TYR A 148 4.01 4.21 -4.60
C TYR A 148 4.57 3.69 -3.27
N LEU A 149 5.90 3.61 -3.16
CA LEU A 149 6.55 3.02 -1.98
C LEU A 149 6.23 3.81 -0.72
N ALA A 150 6.32 5.13 -0.79
CA ALA A 150 5.96 6.02 0.30
C ALA A 150 4.49 5.82 0.74
N ARG A 151 3.56 5.70 -0.22
CA ARG A 151 2.13 5.52 0.10
C ARG A 151 1.80 4.12 0.58
N HIS A 152 2.47 3.11 0.05
CA HIS A 152 2.20 1.73 0.41
C HIS A 152 2.56 1.48 1.86
N GLU A 153 3.80 1.78 2.26
CA GLU A 153 4.27 1.52 3.61
C GLU A 153 3.46 2.30 4.65
N THR A 154 3.18 3.59 4.37
CA THR A 154 2.40 4.44 5.28
C THR A 154 0.93 4.02 5.38
N THR A 155 0.28 3.69 4.26
CA THR A 155 -1.13 3.24 4.26
C THR A 155 -1.26 1.87 4.93
N LEU A 156 -0.35 0.94 4.65
CA LEU A 156 -0.32 -0.37 5.28
C LEU A 156 -0.16 -0.26 6.81
N GLN A 157 0.77 0.59 7.26
CA GLN A 157 0.98 0.86 8.68
C GLN A 157 -0.27 1.48 9.31
N LEU A 158 -0.88 2.48 8.66
CA LEU A 158 -2.09 3.13 9.14
C LEU A 158 -3.25 2.14 9.30
N LEU A 159 -3.55 1.35 8.27
CA LEU A 159 -4.63 0.35 8.32
C LEU A 159 -4.38 -0.69 9.42
N THR A 160 -3.16 -1.22 9.50
CA THR A 160 -2.78 -2.20 10.52
C THR A 160 -3.00 -1.67 11.93
N TRP A 161 -2.57 -0.43 12.22
CA TRP A 161 -2.76 0.21 13.51
C TRP A 161 -4.23 0.58 13.78
N THR A 162 -4.95 1.07 12.78
CA THR A 162 -6.36 1.46 12.90
C THR A 162 -7.21 0.26 13.29
N THR A 163 -7.03 -0.87 12.60
CA THR A 163 -7.73 -2.12 12.89
C THR A 163 -7.33 -2.70 14.25
N PHE A 164 -6.05 -2.63 14.60
CA PHE A 164 -5.55 -3.07 15.90
C PHE A 164 -6.08 -2.22 17.07
N LEU A 165 -6.12 -0.90 16.93
CA LEU A 165 -6.69 -0.02 17.95
C LEU A 165 -8.21 -0.23 18.07
N SER A 166 -8.91 -0.41 16.93
CA SER A 166 -10.34 -0.71 16.92
C SER A 166 -10.67 -2.03 17.63
N SER A 167 -9.81 -3.06 17.49
CA SER A 167 -9.99 -4.33 18.22
C SER A 167 -9.65 -4.21 19.70
N THR A 168 -8.70 -3.35 20.07
CA THR A 168 -8.26 -3.13 21.47
C THR A 168 -9.22 -2.24 22.26
N TYR A 169 -9.94 -1.32 21.60
CA TYR A 169 -10.86 -0.37 22.23
C TYR A 169 -12.32 -0.56 21.77
N PRO A 170 -13.06 -1.56 22.30
CA PRO A 170 -14.43 -1.88 21.88
C PRO A 170 -15.42 -0.72 21.97
N LYS A 171 -15.27 0.16 22.97
CA LYS A 171 -16.13 1.35 23.14
C LYS A 171 -16.02 2.31 21.96
N TRP A 172 -14.80 2.48 21.42
CA TRP A 172 -14.58 3.32 20.25
C TRP A 172 -15.07 2.62 18.98
N ARG A 173 -14.84 1.32 18.85
CA ARG A 173 -15.36 0.51 17.74
C ARG A 173 -16.88 0.64 17.60
N GLU A 174 -17.62 0.60 18.70
CA GLU A 174 -19.08 0.70 18.66
C GLU A 174 -19.54 2.08 18.19
N LYS A 175 -18.97 3.16 18.74
CA LYS A 175 -19.26 4.53 18.29
C LYS A 175 -18.98 4.76 16.80
N LEU A 176 -17.89 4.17 16.30
CA LEU A 176 -17.54 4.23 14.88
C LEU A 176 -18.57 3.48 14.02
N ARG A 177 -19.04 2.30 14.47
CA ARG A 177 -20.08 1.55 13.77
C ARG A 177 -21.41 2.29 13.76
N GLU A 178 -21.80 2.89 14.88
CA GLU A 178 -23.02 3.71 14.97
C GLU A 178 -22.97 4.88 13.98
N GLU A 179 -21.84 5.60 13.88
CA GLU A 179 -21.68 6.66 12.89
C GLU A 179 -21.79 6.15 11.45
N VAL A 180 -21.08 5.06 11.13
CA VAL A 180 -21.11 4.49 9.78
C VAL A 180 -22.51 4.00 9.40
N LEU A 181 -23.22 3.33 10.32
CA LEU A 181 -24.59 2.88 10.08
C LEU A 181 -25.57 4.05 9.93
N ARG A 182 -25.37 5.14 10.70
CA ARG A 182 -26.22 6.33 10.61
C ARG A 182 -26.03 7.09 9.28
N GLU A 183 -24.79 7.29 8.85
CA GLU A 183 -24.51 8.11 7.66
C GLU A 183 -24.54 7.30 6.35
N CYS A 184 -24.08 6.04 6.37
CA CYS A 184 -23.94 5.20 5.18
C CYS A 184 -25.01 4.09 5.06
N GLY A 185 -25.73 3.79 6.14
CA GLY A 185 -26.66 2.66 6.16
C GLY A 185 -25.94 1.31 5.97
N LYS A 186 -26.54 0.42 5.17
CA LYS A 186 -25.94 -0.88 4.78
C LYS A 186 -25.34 -0.86 3.37
N GLU A 187 -25.31 0.29 2.72
CA GLU A 187 -24.85 0.43 1.34
C GLU A 187 -23.38 0.84 1.28
N ILE A 188 -22.77 0.70 0.09
CA ILE A 188 -21.38 1.12 -0.14
C ILE A 188 -21.32 2.65 -0.07
N PRO A 189 -20.48 3.24 0.81
CA PRO A 189 -20.43 4.68 0.97
C PRO A 189 -19.97 5.39 -0.31
N VAL A 190 -20.72 6.41 -0.71
CA VAL A 190 -20.40 7.31 -1.83
C VAL A 190 -19.52 8.46 -1.32
N SER A 191 -18.69 9.06 -2.20
CA SER A 191 -17.74 10.13 -1.86
C SER A 191 -18.34 11.26 -0.98
N GLY A 192 -19.56 11.71 -1.29
CA GLY A 192 -20.25 12.75 -0.49
C GLY A 192 -20.59 12.33 0.94
N THR A 193 -20.78 11.04 1.19
CA THR A 193 -21.08 10.49 2.52
C THR A 193 -19.83 10.40 3.39
N LEU A 194 -18.64 10.22 2.79
CA LEU A 194 -17.38 10.14 3.54
C LEU A 194 -17.09 11.41 4.35
N ASN A 195 -17.48 12.58 3.85
CA ASN A 195 -17.32 13.86 4.53
C ASN A 195 -18.16 13.98 5.82
N LYS A 196 -19.18 13.14 5.99
CA LYS A 196 -20.04 13.11 7.17
C LYS A 196 -19.46 12.25 8.31
N LEU A 197 -18.49 11.39 8.01
CA LEU A 197 -17.86 10.46 8.97
C LEU A 197 -16.79 11.16 9.83
N LYS A 198 -17.24 12.05 10.72
CA LYS A 198 -16.37 12.88 11.55
C LYS A 198 -15.63 12.07 12.60
N LEU A 199 -16.28 11.13 13.29
CA LEU A 199 -15.66 10.28 14.29
C LEU A 199 -14.64 9.32 13.67
N VAL A 200 -14.95 8.74 12.51
CA VAL A 200 -13.97 7.92 11.76
C VAL A 200 -12.74 8.76 11.40
N SER A 201 -12.95 9.99 10.91
CA SER A 201 -11.85 10.90 10.57
C SER A 201 -11.00 11.24 11.81
N MET A 202 -11.63 11.56 12.94
CA MET A 202 -10.94 11.81 14.20
C MET A 202 -10.15 10.59 14.69
N PHE A 203 -10.71 9.39 14.56
CA PHE A 203 -10.04 8.15 14.96
C PHE A 203 -8.80 7.86 14.11
N ILE A 204 -8.88 8.10 12.79
CA ILE A 204 -7.73 7.96 11.88
C ILE A 204 -6.65 8.98 12.24
N LEU A 205 -7.02 10.24 12.49
CA LEU A 205 -6.07 11.29 12.89
C LEU A 205 -5.39 10.97 14.24
N GLU A 206 -6.13 10.46 15.21
CA GLU A 206 -5.56 10.03 16.49
C GLU A 206 -4.65 8.82 16.33
N THR A 207 -5.01 7.90 15.43
CA THR A 207 -4.14 6.77 15.06
C THR A 207 -2.84 7.26 14.42
N LEU A 208 -2.90 8.24 13.51
CA LEU A 208 -1.72 8.85 12.90
C LEU A 208 -0.83 9.53 13.95
N ARG A 209 -1.43 10.27 14.90
CA ARG A 209 -0.71 10.87 16.04
C ARG A 209 0.00 9.80 16.87
N PHE A 210 -0.61 8.63 17.05
CA PHE A 210 -0.02 7.52 17.79
C PHE A 210 1.12 6.80 17.04
N ILE A 211 1.05 6.74 15.70
CA ILE A 211 2.07 6.13 14.84
C ILE A 211 3.31 7.01 14.68
N ALA A 212 3.13 8.33 14.72
CA ALA A 212 4.14 9.35 14.39
C ALA A 212 5.53 9.19 15.06
N PRO A 213 5.70 8.59 16.27
CA PRO A 213 7.01 8.25 16.77
C PRO A 213 7.29 6.75 16.56
N SER A 214 7.90 6.38 15.43
CA SER A 214 8.81 5.21 15.31
C SER A 214 8.28 3.79 15.57
N ARG A 215 6.97 3.55 15.72
CA ARG A 215 6.49 2.19 16.06
C ARG A 215 6.36 1.27 14.85
N LYS A 216 7.24 0.26 14.80
CA LYS A 216 7.21 -0.84 13.80
C LYS A 216 5.84 -1.55 13.81
N SER A 217 5.32 -1.85 12.62
CA SER A 217 4.03 -2.50 12.43
C SER A 217 4.08 -4.04 12.47
N ARG A 218 5.27 -4.63 12.33
CA ARG A 218 5.46 -6.10 12.32
C ARG A 218 4.96 -6.73 13.61
N GLY A 219 4.24 -7.85 13.48
CA GLY A 219 3.78 -8.68 14.60
C GLY A 219 2.43 -8.30 15.19
N LYS A 220 1.70 -7.33 14.62
CA LYS A 220 0.36 -6.99 15.11
C LYS A 220 -0.70 -7.97 14.61
N ARG A 221 -1.19 -8.77 15.54
CA ARG A 221 -2.31 -9.67 15.32
C ARG A 221 -3.56 -9.08 15.97
N ALA A 222 -4.68 -9.23 15.29
CA ALA A 222 -5.98 -8.84 15.82
C ALA A 222 -6.94 -10.02 15.71
N TRP A 223 -7.75 -10.17 16.75
CA TRP A 223 -8.75 -11.22 16.85
C TRP A 223 -10.03 -10.77 16.20
N ILE A 224 -10.59 -11.62 15.34
CA ILE A 224 -11.93 -11.45 14.81
C ILE A 224 -12.82 -12.53 15.44
N SER A 225 -13.94 -12.10 16.01
CA SER A 225 -14.92 -12.96 16.66
C SER A 225 -16.27 -12.84 15.96
N SER A 226 -16.99 -13.95 15.84
CA SER A 226 -18.37 -13.99 15.34
C SER A 226 -19.41 -13.53 16.38
N SER A 227 -19.03 -13.41 17.67
CA SER A 227 -19.93 -13.03 18.76
C SER A 227 -19.56 -11.67 19.36
N ALA A 228 -20.56 -10.80 19.58
CA ALA A 228 -20.41 -9.52 20.27
C ALA A 228 -19.95 -9.69 21.74
N ALA A 229 -20.02 -10.91 22.27
CA ALA A 229 -19.65 -11.25 23.63
C ALA A 229 -18.53 -12.30 23.64
N SER A 230 -17.27 -11.89 23.45
CA SER A 230 -16.15 -12.72 23.92
C SER A 230 -14.99 -11.85 24.40
N ARG A 231 -14.47 -12.23 25.57
CA ARG A 231 -13.42 -11.59 26.39
C ARG A 231 -12.27 -11.02 25.56
N CYS A 232 -11.82 -9.81 25.91
CA CYS A 232 -10.56 -9.22 25.46
C CYS A 232 -9.40 -10.20 25.70
N PRO A 233 -8.65 -10.63 24.68
CA PRO A 233 -7.40 -11.34 24.88
C PRO A 233 -6.30 -10.33 25.24
N LYS A 234 -5.41 -10.71 26.16
CA LYS A 234 -4.19 -9.95 26.47
C LYS A 234 -3.41 -9.71 25.17
N VAL A 235 -3.27 -8.44 24.79
CA VAL A 235 -2.40 -7.99 23.70
C VAL A 235 -0.97 -8.49 24.00
N ARG A 236 -0.46 -9.43 23.20
CA ARG A 236 0.93 -9.88 23.32
C ARG A 236 1.78 -8.99 22.42
N THR A 237 2.39 -7.97 23.01
CA THR A 237 3.48 -7.22 22.38
C THR A 237 4.73 -8.08 22.45
N GLY A 238 5.02 -8.82 21.38
CA GLY A 238 6.29 -9.51 21.16
C GLY A 238 7.10 -8.78 20.10
#